data_AF-A0A946KZH2-F1
#
_entry.id   AF-A0A946KZH2-F1
#
_cell.length_a   1.000
_cell.length_b   1.000
_cell.length_c   1.000
_cell.angle_alpha   90.00
_cell.angle_beta   90.00
_cell.angle_gamma   90.00
#
_symmetry.space_group_name_H-M   'P 1'
#
loop_
_entity.id
_entity.type
_entity.pdbx_description
1 polymer ?
#
loop_
_entity_poly.entity_id
_entity_poly.type
_entity_poly.pdbx_seq_one_letter_code
_entity_poly.pdbx_strand_id
1 'polypeptide(L)'
;MAKLTILDPGNEGAPTPFLRGILTRSLCNAGITFESAYSLASSIKEELEEHERLTTTELRKAVIKRLFDEAFSSEVIEQYSNPSPMPRSILITHKGEEPGTPFSLHQHTRSMLASGLLPQTATDITSQVFQYLHSCSISEVDSDALGRITCTALRTELGELAVQRYLTWTHFSRSEKPIHILIGGATGTGKSTIATEVAHRFGIVRTQSTDMLREVMRVMVPEPLLPTLHTSSFNAWRVQPRPSDQPITKPSSDEVVSGYLIQATEVSVSGNAIIQRASRENVSLVMEGIHIHPARMREITEDSDGIVVPLMLAVIKHKDLRKRIIGRGTDSVHRRAKRYLKSFDAIWALQNFLLDEADQQNIPIIHNDGQEETIEQVLLAINEALSPQYGTTEEALFPE
;
A
#
# COMPACT_ATOMS: atom_id res chain seq x y z
N MET A 1 3.16 29.14 37.08
CA MET A 1 1.77 29.32 36.65
C MET A 1 1.09 27.97 36.68
N ALA A 2 0.02 27.84 37.46
CA ALA A 2 -0.75 26.60 37.52
C ALA A 2 -1.41 26.35 36.16
N LYS A 3 -1.39 25.11 35.68
CA LYS A 3 -2.10 24.74 34.45
C LYS A 3 -3.58 24.56 34.78
N LEU A 4 -4.46 25.27 34.07
CA LEU A 4 -5.90 25.06 34.17
C LEU A 4 -6.25 23.59 33.97
N THR A 5 -7.01 23.03 34.91
CA THR A 5 -7.37 21.62 34.94
C THR A 5 -8.88 21.45 34.85
N ILE A 6 -9.35 20.53 34.00
CA ILE A 6 -10.75 20.21 33.75
C ILE A 6 -11.13 18.90 34.44
N LEU A 7 -12.19 18.94 35.24
CA LEU A 7 -12.76 17.79 35.94
C LEU A 7 -14.01 17.30 35.19
N ASP A 8 -13.99 16.03 34.78
CA ASP A 8 -15.15 15.38 34.18
C ASP A 8 -15.88 14.51 35.21
N PRO A 9 -17.08 14.89 35.66
CA PRO A 9 -17.86 14.10 36.60
C PRO A 9 -18.38 12.77 36.02
N GLY A 10 -18.30 12.56 34.69
CA GLY A 10 -18.73 11.32 34.02
C GLY A 10 -17.62 10.27 33.79
N ASN A 11 -16.35 10.62 34.01
CA ASN A 11 -15.20 9.76 33.68
C ASN A 11 -14.22 9.64 34.87
N GLU A 12 -14.65 8.93 35.92
CA GLU A 12 -13.91 8.62 37.17
C GLU A 12 -13.27 9.82 37.92
N GLY A 13 -13.56 11.06 37.52
CA GLY A 13 -13.08 12.27 38.19
C GLY A 13 -11.59 12.58 37.97
N ALA A 14 -10.92 11.95 37.01
CA ALA A 14 -9.52 12.20 36.73
C ALA A 14 -9.30 13.62 36.16
N PRO A 15 -8.47 14.46 36.82
CA PRO A 15 -8.18 15.81 36.34
C PRO A 15 -7.39 15.79 35.04
N THR A 16 -7.92 16.42 33.99
CA THR A 16 -7.22 16.57 32.69
C THR A 16 -6.77 18.01 32.48
N PRO A 17 -5.61 18.29 31.89
CA PRO A 17 -5.23 19.66 31.57
C PRO A 17 -6.18 20.24 30.52
N PHE A 18 -6.45 21.54 30.55
CA PHE A 18 -7.14 22.21 29.45
C PHE A 18 -6.32 22.09 28.16
N LEU A 19 -6.88 21.39 27.17
CA LEU A 19 -6.26 21.20 25.86
C LEU A 19 -7.02 22.00 24.81
N ARG A 20 -6.42 23.10 24.36
CA ARG A 20 -6.98 23.96 23.31
C ARG A 20 -7.45 23.17 22.08
N GLY A 21 -6.66 22.18 21.64
CA GLY A 21 -6.99 21.37 20.46
C GLY A 21 -8.30 20.59 20.60
N ILE A 22 -8.66 20.14 21.81
CA ILE A 22 -9.93 19.46 22.07
C ILE A 22 -11.10 20.44 21.92
N LEU A 23 -10.98 21.64 22.50
CA LEU A 23 -12.01 22.67 22.39
C LEU A 23 -12.17 23.15 20.94
N THR A 24 -11.07 23.40 20.23
CA THR A 24 -11.11 23.76 18.79
C THR A 24 -11.83 22.70 17.98
N ARG A 25 -11.55 21.41 18.20
CA ARG A 25 -12.25 20.31 17.51
C ARG A 25 -13.75 20.27 17.86
N SER A 26 -14.10 20.48 19.13
CA SER A 26 -15.51 20.51 19.56
C SER A 26 -16.29 21.67 18.93
N LEU A 27 -15.66 22.83 18.77
CA LEU A 27 -16.23 24.00 18.08
C LEU A 27 -16.37 23.76 16.57
N CYS A 28 -15.38 23.14 15.94
CA CYS A 28 -15.47 22.74 14.54
C CYS A 28 -16.62 21.75 14.29
N ASN A 29 -16.83 20.79 15.19
CA ASN A 29 -17.93 19.84 15.11
C ASN A 29 -19.31 20.51 15.22
N ALA A 30 -19.39 21.69 15.85
CA ALA A 30 -20.60 22.51 15.94
C ALA A 30 -20.79 23.46 14.74
N GLY A 31 -20.00 23.31 13.68
CA GLY A 31 -20.14 24.08 12.43
C GLY A 31 -19.25 25.33 12.31
N ILE A 32 -18.30 25.54 13.23
CA ILE A 32 -17.38 26.69 13.18
C ILE A 32 -16.16 26.36 12.31
N THR A 33 -15.67 27.32 11.52
CA THR A 33 -14.45 27.12 10.73
C THR A 33 -13.23 26.95 11.64
N PHE A 34 -12.23 26.21 11.20
CA PHE A 34 -11.03 25.92 12.01
C PHE A 34 -10.33 27.20 12.52
N GLU A 35 -10.18 28.21 11.67
CA GLU A 35 -9.51 29.47 12.03
C GLU A 35 -10.27 30.22 13.14
N SER A 36 -11.60 30.33 13.01
CA SER A 36 -12.45 30.95 14.02
C SER A 36 -12.50 30.13 15.31
N ALA A 37 -12.63 28.80 15.21
CA ALA A 37 -12.61 27.89 16.36
C ALA A 37 -11.29 27.91 17.12
N TYR A 38 -10.16 28.07 16.41
CA TYR A 38 -8.83 28.17 17.02
C TYR A 38 -8.61 29.50 17.74
N SER A 39 -9.05 30.60 17.14
CA SER A 39 -9.04 31.93 17.75
C SER A 39 -9.88 31.95 19.03
N LEU A 40 -11.12 31.47 18.93
CA LEU A 40 -12.07 31.39 20.04
C LEU A 40 -11.54 30.52 21.18
N ALA A 41 -11.02 29.34 20.88
CA ALA A 41 -10.43 28.46 21.89
C ALA A 41 -9.16 29.04 22.54
N SER A 42 -8.43 29.91 21.86
CA SER A 42 -7.27 30.62 22.42
C SER A 42 -7.71 31.74 23.36
N SER A 43 -8.71 32.54 22.96
CA SER A 43 -9.27 33.60 23.80
C SER A 43 -9.90 33.03 25.08
N ILE A 44 -10.67 31.94 24.96
CA ILE A 44 -11.27 31.25 26.13
C ILE A 44 -10.19 30.69 27.05
N LYS A 45 -9.07 30.21 26.49
CA LYS A 45 -7.95 29.74 27.31
C LYS A 45 -7.37 30.89 28.13
N GLU A 46 -7.05 32.01 27.49
CA GLU A 46 -6.47 33.20 28.14
C GLU A 46 -7.38 33.76 29.24
N GLU A 47 -8.69 33.79 29.02
CA GLU A 47 -9.68 34.22 30.01
C GLU A 47 -9.75 33.29 31.22
N LEU A 48 -9.56 31.99 31.01
CA LEU A 48 -9.64 30.97 32.05
C LEU A 48 -8.29 30.66 32.71
N GLU A 49 -7.20 31.33 32.33
CA GLU A 49 -5.87 31.12 32.93
C GLU A 49 -5.80 31.49 34.43
N GLU A 50 -6.73 32.33 34.92
CA GLU A 50 -6.83 32.67 36.36
C GLU A 50 -7.49 31.55 37.21
N HIS A 51 -8.10 30.54 36.57
CA HIS A 51 -8.75 29.44 37.27
C HIS A 51 -7.80 28.24 37.40
N GLU A 52 -7.65 27.69 38.62
CA GLU A 52 -6.86 26.46 38.80
C GLU A 52 -7.63 25.20 38.34
N ARG A 53 -8.95 25.15 38.58
CA ARG A 53 -9.80 23.98 38.30
C ARG A 53 -11.20 24.40 37.84
N LEU A 54 -11.69 23.78 36.77
CA LEU A 54 -13.06 23.93 36.25
C LEU A 54 -13.68 22.56 35.98
N THR A 55 -14.99 22.43 36.08
CA THR A 55 -15.72 21.26 35.60
C THR A 55 -16.02 21.35 34.11
N THR A 56 -16.25 20.21 33.45
CA THR A 56 -16.69 20.18 32.04
C THR A 56 -17.97 20.98 31.82
N THR A 57 -18.87 21.02 32.81
CA THR A 57 -20.13 21.79 32.74
C THR A 57 -19.89 23.30 32.82
N GLU A 58 -18.97 23.76 33.67
CA GLU A 58 -18.60 25.17 33.79
C GLU A 58 -17.87 25.66 32.54
N LEU A 59 -16.92 24.86 32.02
CA LEU A 59 -16.26 25.15 30.76
C LEU A 59 -17.27 25.25 29.61
N ARG A 60 -18.23 24.33 29.53
CA ARG A 60 -19.28 24.37 28.49
C ARG A 60 -20.13 25.63 28.60
N LYS A 61 -20.53 26.05 29.80
CA LYS A 61 -21.27 27.31 30.01
C LYS A 61 -20.46 28.53 29.58
N ALA A 62 -19.17 28.59 29.90
CA ALA A 62 -18.29 29.68 29.49
C ALA A 62 -18.18 29.77 27.96
N VAL A 63 -18.02 28.62 27.28
CA VAL A 63 -17.94 28.58 25.82
C VAL A 63 -19.28 28.99 25.18
N ILE A 64 -20.42 28.50 25.69
CA ILE A 64 -21.75 28.90 25.18
C ILE A 64 -21.96 30.41 25.33
N LYS A 65 -21.62 30.98 26.48
CA LYS A 65 -21.69 32.44 26.69
C LYS A 65 -20.85 33.18 25.65
N ARG A 66 -19.63 32.70 25.39
CA ARG A 66 -18.74 33.31 24.39
C ARG A 66 -19.29 33.22 22.96
N LEU A 67 -19.92 32.10 22.60
CA LEU A 67 -20.58 31.95 21.30
C LEU A 67 -21.76 32.94 21.14
N PHE A 68 -22.49 33.21 22.22
CA PHE A 68 -23.51 34.27 22.23
C PHE A 68 -22.90 35.68 22.10
N ASP A 69 -21.84 35.97 22.86
CA ASP A 69 -21.19 37.30 22.88
C ASP A 69 -20.56 37.65 21.53
N GLU A 70 -20.03 36.67 20.78
CA GLU A 70 -19.46 36.84 19.44
C GLU A 70 -20.48 36.71 18.30
N ALA A 71 -21.79 36.65 18.64
CA ALA A 71 -22.90 36.62 17.68
C ALA A 71 -22.86 35.47 16.65
N PHE A 72 -22.43 34.27 17.07
CA PHE A 72 -22.58 33.05 16.27
C PHE A 72 -24.06 32.68 16.08
N SER A 73 -24.39 31.94 15.02
CA SER A 73 -25.77 31.56 14.73
C SER A 73 -26.38 30.69 15.84
N SER A 74 -27.70 30.79 16.00
CA SER A 74 -28.45 29.95 16.96
C SER A 74 -28.27 28.45 16.69
N GLU A 75 -28.07 28.07 15.43
CA GLU A 75 -27.79 26.68 15.01
C GLU A 75 -26.46 26.16 15.57
N VAL A 76 -25.39 26.95 15.51
CA VAL A 76 -24.07 26.58 16.06
C VAL A 76 -24.12 26.42 17.57
N ILE A 77 -24.85 27.33 18.25
CA ILE A 77 -25.01 27.30 19.70
C ILE A 77 -25.83 26.08 20.13
N GLU A 78 -26.89 25.75 19.40
CA GLU A 78 -27.71 24.57 19.63
C GLU A 78 -26.89 23.29 19.40
N GLN A 79 -26.13 23.20 18.30
CA GLN A 79 -25.24 22.08 18.00
C GLN A 79 -24.12 21.91 19.01
N TYR A 80 -23.57 22.99 19.56
CA TYR A 80 -22.54 22.91 20.61
C TYR A 80 -23.13 22.53 21.98
N SER A 81 -24.35 23.00 22.29
CA SER A 81 -25.03 22.75 23.57
C SER A 81 -25.57 21.33 23.66
N ASN A 82 -26.17 20.88 22.57
CA ASN A 82 -26.62 19.52 22.34
C ASN A 82 -25.78 18.96 21.19
N PRO A 83 -24.51 18.59 21.44
CA PRO A 83 -23.76 17.85 20.45
C PRO A 83 -24.63 16.65 20.10
N SER A 84 -25.08 16.58 18.83
CA SER A 84 -25.71 15.37 18.32
C SER A 84 -24.85 14.22 18.82
N PRO A 85 -25.43 13.16 19.43
CA PRO A 85 -24.64 12.00 19.80
C PRO A 85 -23.80 11.70 18.57
N MET A 86 -22.47 11.71 18.70
CA MET A 86 -21.59 11.40 17.57
C MET A 86 -22.25 10.26 16.81
N PRO A 87 -22.45 10.36 15.48
CA PRO A 87 -23.15 9.34 14.73
C PRO A 87 -22.61 8.01 15.23
N ARG A 88 -23.48 7.21 15.88
CA ARG A 88 -23.02 6.05 16.66
C ARG A 88 -22.14 5.26 15.73
N SER A 89 -20.83 5.23 16.01
CA SER A 89 -19.90 4.53 15.15
C SER A 89 -20.36 3.08 15.14
N ILE A 90 -20.69 2.57 13.96
CA ILE A 90 -21.11 1.19 13.81
C ILE A 90 -19.94 0.33 14.31
N LEU A 91 -20.14 -0.42 15.39
CA LEU A 91 -19.09 -1.23 15.99
C LEU A 91 -19.05 -2.59 15.29
N ILE A 92 -17.86 -3.02 14.91
CA ILE A 92 -17.59 -4.37 14.43
C ILE A 92 -17.14 -5.19 15.64
N THR A 93 -17.89 -6.23 15.97
CA THR A 93 -17.48 -7.22 16.96
C THR A 93 -16.75 -8.38 16.32
N HIS A 94 -15.74 -8.88 17.02
CA HIS A 94 -15.04 -10.10 16.66
C HIS A 94 -15.32 -11.13 17.75
N LYS A 95 -15.56 -12.39 17.37
CA LYS A 95 -15.84 -13.47 18.32
C LYS A 95 -14.71 -13.58 19.35
N GLY A 96 -15.01 -13.22 20.60
CA GLY A 96 -14.07 -13.31 21.73
C GLY A 96 -13.24 -12.06 22.02
N GLU A 97 -13.45 -10.94 21.30
CA GLU A 97 -12.76 -9.68 21.55
C GLU A 97 -13.73 -8.57 21.97
N GLU A 98 -13.52 -8.01 23.17
CA GLU A 98 -14.13 -6.76 23.62
C GLU A 98 -13.02 -5.76 24.00
N PRO A 99 -13.14 -4.47 23.62
CA PRO A 99 -14.25 -3.83 22.93
C PRO A 99 -14.21 -3.99 21.40
N GLY A 100 -15.39 -3.93 20.75
CA GLY A 100 -15.51 -3.89 19.28
C GLY A 100 -14.82 -2.67 18.66
N THR A 101 -14.43 -2.79 17.39
CA THR A 101 -13.72 -1.73 16.66
C THR A 101 -14.69 -0.92 15.79
N PRO A 102 -14.51 0.39 15.61
CA PRO A 102 -15.40 1.17 14.76
C PRO A 102 -15.24 0.77 13.28
N PHE A 103 -16.35 0.64 12.57
CA PHE A 103 -16.36 0.38 11.13
C PHE A 103 -15.60 1.48 10.40
N SER A 104 -14.51 1.09 9.74
CA SER A 104 -13.64 1.99 9.00
C SER A 104 -13.88 1.84 7.51
N LEU A 105 -14.47 2.87 6.89
CA LEU A 105 -14.62 2.96 5.44
C LEU A 105 -13.29 2.70 4.72
N HIS A 106 -12.21 3.28 5.23
CA HIS A 106 -10.88 3.11 4.64
C HIS A 106 -10.40 1.65 4.70
N GLN A 107 -10.58 0.97 5.84
CA GLN A 107 -10.16 -0.42 6.00
C GLN A 107 -10.99 -1.36 5.12
N HIS A 108 -12.30 -1.14 5.03
CA HIS A 108 -13.18 -1.92 4.17
C HIS A 108 -12.88 -1.67 2.68
N THR A 109 -12.69 -0.42 2.25
CA THR A 109 -12.26 -0.13 0.87
C THR A 109 -10.93 -0.80 0.53
N ARG A 110 -9.99 -0.86 1.48
CA ARG A 110 -8.71 -1.56 1.27
C ARG A 110 -8.87 -3.06 1.11
N SER A 111 -9.78 -3.72 1.83
CA SER A 111 -10.05 -5.15 1.60
C SER A 111 -10.66 -5.39 0.22
N MET A 112 -11.53 -4.50 -0.25
CA MET A 112 -12.06 -4.54 -1.63
C MET A 112 -10.93 -4.39 -2.67
N LEU A 113 -10.05 -3.40 -2.51
CA LEU A 113 -8.90 -3.19 -3.38
C LEU A 113 -7.97 -4.41 -3.44
N ALA A 114 -7.66 -5.00 -2.29
CA ALA A 114 -6.80 -6.19 -2.22
C ALA A 114 -7.45 -7.45 -2.82
N SER A 115 -8.79 -7.52 -2.85
CA SER A 115 -9.54 -8.57 -3.56
C SER A 115 -9.61 -8.35 -5.09
N GLY A 116 -8.93 -7.33 -5.63
CA GLY A 116 -8.83 -7.10 -7.07
C GLY A 116 -9.83 -6.08 -7.63
N LEU A 117 -10.57 -5.34 -6.79
CA LEU A 117 -11.46 -4.30 -7.29
C LEU A 117 -10.70 -3.01 -7.66
N LEU A 118 -11.24 -2.28 -8.63
CA LEU A 118 -10.75 -0.93 -8.98
C LEU A 118 -11.17 0.10 -7.92
N PRO A 119 -10.46 1.24 -7.78
CA PRO A 119 -10.70 2.22 -6.71
C PRO A 119 -12.12 2.76 -6.62
N GLN A 120 -12.73 3.07 -7.78
CA GLN A 120 -14.11 3.56 -7.86
C GLN A 120 -15.07 2.49 -7.32
N THR A 121 -15.05 1.30 -7.91
CA THR A 121 -15.91 0.17 -7.53
C THR A 121 -15.72 -0.24 -6.06
N ALA A 122 -14.48 -0.27 -5.56
CA ALA A 122 -14.20 -0.58 -4.16
C ALA A 122 -14.84 0.44 -3.20
N THR A 123 -14.86 1.72 -3.58
CA THR A 123 -15.50 2.80 -2.83
C THR A 123 -17.02 2.71 -2.90
N ASP A 124 -17.56 2.38 -4.07
CA ASP A 124 -19.01 2.26 -4.29
C ASP A 124 -19.58 1.11 -3.46
N ILE A 125 -18.98 -0.10 -3.53
CA ILE A 125 -19.37 -1.26 -2.72
C ILE A 125 -19.29 -0.95 -1.23
N THR A 126 -18.20 -0.33 -0.79
CA THR A 126 -18.01 0.04 0.62
C THR A 126 -19.06 1.05 1.09
N SER A 127 -19.41 2.02 0.25
CA SER A 127 -20.44 3.01 0.53
C SER A 127 -21.82 2.37 0.60
N GLN A 128 -22.13 1.42 -0.29
CA GLN A 128 -23.37 0.66 -0.28
C GLN A 128 -23.53 -0.16 1.01
N VAL A 129 -22.48 -0.88 1.42
CA VAL A 129 -22.46 -1.63 2.68
C VAL A 129 -22.67 -0.69 3.88
N PHE A 130 -21.97 0.44 3.91
CA PHE A 130 -22.12 1.42 4.98
C PHE A 130 -23.53 2.04 5.04
N GLN A 131 -24.10 2.42 3.89
CA GLN A 131 -25.46 2.95 3.80
C GLN A 131 -26.49 1.91 4.23
N TYR A 132 -26.31 0.65 3.85
CA TYR A 132 -27.16 -0.45 4.30
C TYR A 132 -27.17 -0.55 5.83
N LEU A 133 -25.99 -0.66 6.45
CA LEU A 133 -25.87 -0.73 7.91
C LEU A 133 -26.51 0.48 8.60
N HIS A 134 -26.30 1.68 8.05
CA HIS A 134 -26.87 2.91 8.58
C HIS A 134 -28.41 2.96 8.45
N SER A 135 -28.96 2.61 7.28
CA SER A 135 -30.41 2.61 7.03
C SER A 135 -31.16 1.59 7.88
N CYS A 136 -30.53 0.46 8.20
CA CYS A 136 -31.04 -0.53 9.14
C CYS A 136 -30.86 -0.13 10.62
N SER A 137 -30.28 1.05 10.90
CA SER A 137 -29.98 1.53 12.27
C SER A 137 -29.13 0.55 13.10
N ILE A 138 -28.22 -0.18 12.44
CA ILE A 138 -27.34 -1.15 13.08
C ILE A 138 -26.21 -0.39 13.79
N SER A 139 -26.16 -0.49 15.13
CA SER A 139 -25.09 0.10 15.93
C SER A 139 -23.91 -0.84 16.17
N GLU A 140 -24.12 -2.14 16.00
CA GLU A 140 -23.15 -3.20 16.25
C GLU A 140 -23.38 -4.36 15.27
N VAL A 141 -22.33 -4.84 14.63
CA VAL A 141 -22.36 -5.91 13.63
C VAL A 141 -21.19 -6.86 13.86
N ASP A 142 -21.47 -8.16 13.91
CA ASP A 142 -20.41 -9.17 13.99
C ASP A 142 -19.62 -9.22 12.67
N SER A 143 -18.31 -9.50 12.76
CA SER A 143 -17.42 -9.55 11.59
C SER A 143 -17.83 -10.57 10.54
N ASP A 144 -18.44 -11.70 10.90
CA ASP A 144 -18.93 -12.69 9.94
C ASP A 144 -20.21 -12.18 9.27
N ALA A 145 -21.10 -11.53 10.04
CA ALA A 145 -22.28 -10.87 9.49
C ALA A 145 -21.91 -9.76 8.49
N LEU A 146 -20.89 -8.94 8.81
CA LEU A 146 -20.36 -7.95 7.88
C LEU A 146 -19.83 -8.62 6.59
N GLY A 147 -19.10 -9.73 6.73
CA GLY A 147 -18.61 -10.51 5.58
C GLY A 147 -19.73 -10.96 4.64
N ARG A 148 -20.85 -11.47 5.18
CA ARG A 148 -22.05 -11.87 4.40
C ARG A 148 -22.72 -10.69 3.70
N ILE A 149 -22.84 -9.55 4.39
CA ILE A 149 -23.39 -8.31 3.80
C ILE A 149 -22.52 -7.87 2.62
N THR A 150 -21.20 -7.91 2.79
CA THR A 150 -20.24 -7.56 1.74
C THR A 150 -20.29 -8.54 0.57
N CYS A 151 -20.40 -9.85 0.82
CA CYS A 151 -20.61 -10.85 -0.25
C CYS A 151 -21.89 -10.58 -1.03
N THR A 152 -22.98 -10.22 -0.36
CA THR A 152 -24.25 -9.88 -0.99
C THR A 152 -24.13 -8.64 -1.90
N ALA A 153 -23.45 -7.59 -1.43
CA ALA A 153 -23.19 -6.39 -2.24
C ALA A 153 -22.34 -6.72 -3.47
N LEU A 154 -21.23 -7.45 -3.29
CA LEU A 154 -20.34 -7.87 -4.38
C LEU A 154 -21.05 -8.74 -5.42
N ARG A 155 -21.87 -9.70 -4.97
CA ARG A 155 -22.64 -10.60 -5.84
C ARG A 155 -23.62 -9.83 -6.72
N THR A 156 -24.29 -8.84 -6.15
CA THR A 156 -25.31 -8.04 -6.85
C THR A 156 -24.69 -7.17 -7.94
N GLU A 157 -23.55 -6.52 -7.65
CA GLU A 157 -22.93 -5.56 -8.57
C GLU A 157 -21.94 -6.20 -9.56
N LEU A 158 -21.19 -7.23 -9.15
CA LEU A 158 -20.04 -7.76 -9.89
C LEU A 158 -20.07 -9.28 -10.14
N GLY A 159 -20.98 -10.00 -9.47
CA GLY A 159 -21.16 -11.44 -9.62
C GLY A 159 -20.20 -12.32 -8.80
N GLU A 160 -20.33 -13.64 -8.98
CA GLU A 160 -19.68 -14.65 -8.12
C GLU A 160 -18.15 -14.63 -8.16
N LEU A 161 -17.53 -14.27 -9.30
CA LEU A 161 -16.06 -14.21 -9.37
C LEU A 161 -15.48 -13.15 -8.43
N ALA A 162 -16.18 -12.03 -8.23
CA ALA A 162 -15.74 -11.00 -7.28
C ALA A 162 -15.88 -11.49 -5.83
N VAL A 163 -16.96 -12.21 -5.53
CA VAL A 163 -17.18 -12.85 -4.22
C VAL A 163 -16.06 -13.84 -3.92
N GLN A 164 -15.74 -14.72 -4.87
CA GLN A 164 -14.65 -15.70 -4.70
C GLN A 164 -13.31 -15.03 -4.41
N ARG A 165 -12.96 -13.95 -5.13
CA ARG A 165 -11.72 -13.22 -4.85
C ARG A 165 -11.71 -12.60 -3.46
N TYR A 166 -12.84 -12.02 -3.03
CA TYR A 166 -13.01 -11.45 -1.71
C TYR A 166 -12.90 -12.49 -0.60
N LEU A 167 -13.53 -13.66 -0.77
CA LEU A 167 -13.45 -14.79 0.17
C LEU A 167 -12.01 -15.30 0.31
N THR A 168 -11.33 -15.56 -0.82
CA THR A 168 -9.92 -15.98 -0.83
C THR A 168 -9.02 -14.97 -0.12
N TRP A 169 -9.18 -13.67 -0.41
CA TRP A 169 -8.40 -12.62 0.24
C TRP A 169 -8.69 -12.52 1.74
N THR A 170 -9.97 -12.61 2.13
CA THR A 170 -10.38 -12.51 3.54
C THR A 170 -9.88 -13.71 4.34
N HIS A 171 -9.97 -14.91 3.78
CA HIS A 171 -9.42 -16.12 4.40
C HIS A 171 -7.90 -16.03 4.55
N PHE A 172 -7.18 -15.59 3.53
CA PHE A 172 -5.74 -15.32 3.62
C PHE A 172 -5.43 -14.27 4.70
N SER A 173 -6.17 -13.17 4.74
CA SER A 173 -5.95 -12.08 5.71
C SER A 173 -6.12 -12.52 7.17
N ARG A 174 -7.02 -13.50 7.43
CA ARG A 174 -7.23 -14.10 8.75
C ARG A 174 -6.14 -15.10 9.16
N SER A 175 -5.30 -15.56 8.22
CA SER A 175 -4.26 -16.56 8.49
C SER A 175 -2.99 -16.00 9.15
N GLU A 176 -2.85 -14.66 9.19
CA GLU A 176 -1.66 -13.94 9.68
C GLU A 176 -0.33 -14.34 9.00
N LYS A 177 -0.40 -15.07 7.89
CA LYS A 177 0.78 -15.44 7.10
C LYS A 177 1.21 -14.29 6.20
N PRO A 178 2.54 -14.07 6.04
CA PRO A 178 3.06 -13.02 5.19
C PRO A 178 2.94 -13.41 3.72
N ILE A 179 2.81 -12.39 2.86
CA ILE A 179 2.90 -12.52 1.41
C ILE A 179 4.14 -11.79 0.89
N HIS A 180 4.93 -12.48 0.08
CA HIS A 180 6.11 -11.95 -0.58
C HIS A 180 5.82 -11.82 -2.08
N ILE A 181 5.70 -10.59 -2.58
CA ILE A 181 5.40 -10.31 -3.98
C ILE A 181 6.71 -9.95 -4.68
N LEU A 182 7.09 -10.74 -5.68
CA LEU A 182 8.33 -10.58 -6.43
C LEU A 182 8.02 -10.10 -7.84
N ILE A 183 8.41 -8.87 -8.18
CA ILE A 183 8.10 -8.23 -9.47
C ILE A 183 9.38 -8.05 -10.29
N GLY A 184 9.58 -8.93 -11.27
CA GLY A 184 10.69 -8.87 -12.22
C GLY A 184 10.34 -8.11 -13.49
N GLY A 185 11.36 -7.88 -14.32
CA GLY A 185 11.20 -7.25 -15.64
C GLY A 185 12.30 -6.26 -16.01
N ALA A 186 12.39 -5.96 -17.30
CA ALA A 186 13.45 -5.13 -17.86
C ALA A 186 13.34 -3.65 -17.45
N THR A 187 14.39 -2.88 -17.73
CA THR A 187 14.39 -1.44 -17.48
C THR A 187 13.32 -0.74 -18.32
N GLY A 188 12.48 0.09 -17.67
CA GLY A 188 11.46 0.88 -18.35
C GLY A 188 10.09 0.21 -18.43
N THR A 189 9.92 -1.00 -17.90
CA THR A 189 8.63 -1.73 -17.89
C THR A 189 7.64 -1.25 -16.83
N GLY A 190 8.00 -0.28 -15.98
CA GLY A 190 7.10 0.31 -14.99
C GLY A 190 7.04 -0.42 -13.63
N LYS A 191 7.96 -1.35 -13.35
CA LYS A 191 8.03 -2.13 -12.10
C LYS A 191 7.83 -1.33 -10.82
N SER A 192 8.64 -0.30 -10.58
CA SER A 192 8.58 0.49 -9.33
C SER A 192 7.23 1.20 -9.15
N THR A 193 6.54 1.57 -10.24
CA THR A 193 5.20 2.19 -10.19
C THR A 193 4.16 1.14 -9.80
N ILE A 194 4.16 -0.02 -10.46
CA ILE A 194 3.22 -1.10 -10.17
C ILE A 194 3.46 -1.67 -8.76
N ALA A 195 4.72 -1.89 -8.38
CA ALA A 195 5.08 -2.39 -7.06
C ALA A 195 4.62 -1.45 -5.92
N THR A 196 4.74 -0.14 -6.12
CA THR A 196 4.26 0.86 -5.14
C THR A 196 2.74 0.78 -4.98
N GLU A 197 2.01 0.69 -6.09
CA GLU A 197 0.55 0.66 -6.07
C GLU A 197 0.01 -0.66 -5.49
N VAL A 198 0.63 -1.78 -5.84
CA VAL A 198 0.34 -3.09 -5.24
C VAL A 198 0.61 -3.05 -3.74
N ALA A 199 1.78 -2.57 -3.32
CA ALA A 199 2.13 -2.44 -1.91
C ALA A 199 1.11 -1.60 -1.13
N HIS A 200 0.66 -0.47 -1.69
CA HIS A 200 -0.36 0.37 -1.11
C HIS A 200 -1.69 -0.37 -0.90
N ARG A 201 -2.17 -1.12 -1.91
CA ARG A 201 -3.43 -1.88 -1.83
C ARG A 201 -3.38 -2.98 -0.78
N PHE A 202 -2.30 -3.75 -0.74
CA PHE A 202 -2.11 -4.82 0.25
C PHE A 202 -1.68 -4.31 1.63
N GLY A 203 -1.40 -3.01 1.79
CA GLY A 203 -0.88 -2.48 3.06
C GLY A 203 0.54 -2.90 3.38
N ILE A 204 1.32 -3.30 2.38
CA ILE A 204 2.68 -3.78 2.57
C ILE A 204 3.60 -2.56 2.64
N VAL A 205 4.08 -2.26 3.84
CA VAL A 205 4.97 -1.12 4.08
C VAL A 205 6.40 -1.39 3.60
N ARG A 206 6.81 -2.66 3.58
CA ARG A 206 8.17 -3.06 3.19
C ARG A 206 8.25 -3.27 1.68
N THR A 207 8.79 -2.27 0.97
CA THR A 207 9.10 -2.36 -0.46
C THR A 207 10.60 -2.24 -0.70
N GLN A 208 11.16 -3.08 -1.57
CA GLN A 208 12.61 -3.13 -1.84
C GLN A 208 12.89 -3.20 -3.35
N SER A 209 13.91 -2.47 -3.81
CA SER A 209 14.32 -2.46 -5.21
C SER A 209 15.72 -3.05 -5.37
N THR A 210 15.89 -4.04 -6.25
CA THR A 210 17.22 -4.64 -6.51
C THR A 210 18.22 -3.64 -7.09
N ASP A 211 17.74 -2.59 -7.79
CA ASP A 211 18.62 -1.51 -8.25
C ASP A 211 19.17 -0.68 -7.07
N MET A 212 18.37 -0.48 -6.00
CA MET A 212 18.82 0.16 -4.76
C MET A 212 19.82 -0.71 -4.01
N LEU A 213 19.56 -2.02 -3.93
CA LEU A 213 20.50 -2.96 -3.31
C LEU A 213 21.84 -2.95 -4.03
N ARG A 214 21.82 -2.98 -5.37
CA ARG A 214 23.04 -2.85 -6.17
C ARG A 214 23.78 -1.53 -5.89
N GLU A 215 23.05 -0.41 -5.74
CA GLU A 215 23.67 0.88 -5.43
C GLU A 215 24.41 0.85 -4.09
N VAL A 216 23.81 0.27 -3.06
CA VAL A 216 24.46 0.08 -1.75
C VAL A 216 25.70 -0.82 -1.88
N MET A 217 25.57 -1.96 -2.56
CA MET A 217 26.69 -2.89 -2.76
C MET A 217 27.85 -2.24 -3.52
N ARG A 218 27.56 -1.42 -4.53
CA ARG A 218 28.55 -0.68 -5.34
C ARG A 218 29.39 0.29 -4.51
N VAL A 219 28.81 0.89 -3.47
CA VAL A 219 29.55 1.78 -2.55
C VAL A 219 30.48 0.99 -1.65
N MET A 220 30.07 -0.22 -1.25
CA MET A 220 30.85 -1.07 -0.34
C MET A 220 31.95 -1.87 -1.04
N VAL A 221 31.77 -2.22 -2.31
CA VAL A 221 32.70 -3.06 -3.07
C VAL A 221 33.37 -2.25 -4.20
N PRO A 222 34.71 -2.06 -4.14
CA PRO A 222 35.46 -1.38 -5.20
C PRO A 222 35.25 -1.98 -6.60
N GLU A 223 35.25 -1.11 -7.63
CA GLU A 223 35.05 -1.50 -9.02
C GLU A 223 36.00 -2.60 -9.52
N PRO A 224 37.31 -2.62 -9.17
CA PRO A 224 38.19 -3.70 -9.61
C PRO A 224 37.84 -5.09 -9.08
N LEU A 225 37.06 -5.20 -7.98
CA LEU A 225 36.68 -6.48 -7.38
C LEU A 225 35.41 -7.06 -8.00
N LEU A 226 34.37 -6.24 -8.16
CA LEU A 226 33.11 -6.61 -8.80
C LEU A 226 32.69 -5.54 -9.82
N PRO A 227 33.33 -5.49 -11.01
CA PRO A 227 33.11 -4.42 -12.00
C PRO A 227 31.66 -4.32 -12.48
N THR A 228 30.99 -5.46 -12.59
CA THR A 228 29.59 -5.62 -12.97
C THR A 228 28.66 -4.83 -12.06
N LEU A 229 28.93 -4.73 -10.76
CA LEU A 229 28.11 -3.91 -9.85
C LEU A 229 28.13 -2.42 -10.22
N HIS A 230 29.16 -1.95 -10.91
CA HIS A 230 29.38 -0.54 -11.28
C HIS A 230 28.77 -0.16 -12.63
N THR A 231 28.23 -1.13 -13.38
CA THR A 231 27.55 -0.89 -14.65
C THR A 231 26.03 -1.00 -14.53
N SER A 232 25.30 -0.56 -15.55
CA SER A 232 23.88 -0.95 -15.73
C SER A 232 23.80 -2.42 -16.18
N SER A 233 22.67 -3.09 -15.94
CA SER A 233 22.45 -4.50 -16.31
C SER A 233 22.68 -4.78 -17.79
N PHE A 234 22.11 -3.94 -18.67
CA PHE A 234 22.31 -4.00 -20.13
C PHE A 234 23.71 -3.61 -20.62
N ASN A 235 24.62 -3.21 -19.70
CA ASN A 235 26.00 -2.86 -20.01
C ASN A 235 27.03 -3.72 -19.26
N ALA A 236 26.60 -4.69 -18.45
CA ALA A 236 27.49 -5.54 -17.65
C ALA A 236 28.44 -6.39 -18.52
N TRP A 237 28.03 -6.71 -19.74
CA TRP A 237 28.87 -7.38 -20.76
C TRP A 237 30.17 -6.61 -21.11
N ARG A 238 30.23 -5.29 -20.84
CA ARG A 238 31.38 -4.45 -21.18
C ARG A 238 32.60 -4.71 -20.29
N VAL A 239 32.37 -5.20 -19.08
CA VAL A 239 33.40 -5.41 -18.05
C VAL A 239 33.74 -6.89 -17.84
N GLN A 240 33.15 -7.77 -18.66
CA GLN A 240 33.50 -9.18 -18.66
C GLN A 240 34.91 -9.39 -19.24
N PRO A 241 35.71 -10.33 -18.67
CA PRO A 241 36.98 -10.73 -19.25
C PRO A 241 36.80 -11.23 -20.69
N ARG A 242 37.70 -10.81 -21.58
CA ARG A 242 37.66 -11.23 -22.99
C ARG A 242 38.97 -11.85 -23.44
N PRO A 243 38.94 -12.82 -24.36
CA PRO A 243 40.15 -13.38 -24.96
C PRO A 243 40.94 -12.38 -25.81
N SER A 244 40.28 -11.32 -26.32
CA SER A 244 40.93 -10.29 -27.14
C SER A 244 40.52 -8.88 -26.70
N ASP A 245 41.47 -7.96 -26.66
CA ASP A 245 41.27 -6.53 -26.34
C ASP A 245 40.59 -5.73 -27.47
N GLN A 246 40.00 -6.40 -28.47
CA GLN A 246 39.29 -5.70 -29.53
C GLN A 246 38.04 -5.00 -28.99
N PRO A 247 37.87 -3.69 -29.24
CA PRO A 247 36.71 -2.96 -28.77
C PRO A 247 35.46 -3.41 -29.53
N ILE A 248 34.60 -4.19 -28.85
CA ILE A 248 33.28 -4.54 -29.36
C ILE A 248 32.40 -3.28 -29.36
N THR A 249 32.05 -2.82 -30.55
CA THR A 249 31.19 -1.64 -30.75
C THR A 249 29.71 -1.98 -30.59
N LYS A 250 29.29 -3.21 -30.90
CA LYS A 250 27.94 -3.73 -30.70
C LYS A 250 27.98 -5.16 -30.13
N PRO A 251 27.42 -5.42 -28.94
CA PRO A 251 27.40 -6.76 -28.37
C PRO A 251 26.39 -7.66 -29.09
N SER A 252 26.66 -8.96 -29.07
CA SER A 252 25.66 -10.00 -29.34
C SER A 252 24.65 -10.10 -28.19
N SER A 253 23.49 -10.73 -28.43
CA SER A 253 22.50 -10.98 -27.39
C SER A 253 23.10 -11.80 -26.23
N ASP A 254 23.87 -12.84 -26.56
CA ASP A 254 24.46 -13.76 -25.59
C ASP A 254 25.47 -13.07 -24.67
N GLU A 255 26.26 -12.13 -25.20
CA GLU A 255 27.16 -11.32 -24.38
C GLU A 255 26.39 -10.44 -23.39
N VAL A 256 25.32 -9.79 -23.86
CA VAL A 256 24.47 -8.95 -23.00
C VAL A 256 23.84 -9.80 -21.89
N VAL A 257 23.28 -10.96 -22.23
CA VAL A 257 22.67 -11.90 -21.30
C VAL A 257 23.69 -12.44 -20.31
N SER A 258 24.85 -12.89 -20.77
CA SER A 258 25.94 -13.36 -19.92
C SER A 258 26.37 -12.29 -18.91
N GLY A 259 26.57 -11.04 -19.37
CA GLY A 259 26.90 -9.92 -18.51
C GLY A 259 25.83 -9.68 -17.43
N TYR A 260 24.57 -9.72 -17.83
CA TYR A 260 23.44 -9.58 -16.92
C TYR A 260 23.38 -10.72 -15.89
N LEU A 261 23.55 -11.99 -16.30
CA LEU A 261 23.46 -13.14 -15.40
C LEU A 261 24.52 -13.10 -14.30
N ILE A 262 25.75 -12.68 -14.62
CA ILE A 262 26.80 -12.46 -13.61
C ILE A 262 26.35 -11.38 -12.61
N GLN A 263 25.93 -10.21 -13.09
CA GLN A 263 25.46 -9.13 -12.22
C GLN A 263 24.25 -9.56 -11.38
N ALA A 264 23.30 -10.28 -11.97
CA ALA A 264 22.11 -10.77 -11.27
C ALA A 264 22.49 -11.74 -10.16
N THR A 265 23.45 -12.64 -10.40
CA THR A 265 23.97 -13.57 -9.40
C THR A 265 24.59 -12.82 -8.23
N GLU A 266 25.42 -11.80 -8.50
CA GLU A 266 26.03 -10.97 -7.45
C GLU A 266 24.99 -10.24 -6.61
N VAL A 267 24.04 -9.55 -7.25
CA VAL A 267 23.00 -8.77 -6.56
C VAL A 267 22.01 -9.68 -5.82
N SER A 268 21.80 -10.92 -6.27
CA SER A 268 20.87 -11.87 -5.65
C SER A 268 21.19 -12.17 -4.20
N VAL A 269 22.46 -12.10 -3.79
CA VAL A 269 22.89 -12.35 -2.40
C VAL A 269 22.16 -11.41 -1.44
N SER A 270 22.07 -10.12 -1.78
CA SER A 270 21.35 -9.13 -0.98
C SER A 270 19.84 -9.32 -1.03
N GLY A 271 19.30 -9.70 -2.20
CA GLY A 271 17.87 -10.01 -2.35
C GLY A 271 17.44 -11.17 -1.47
N ASN A 272 18.20 -12.27 -1.49
CA ASN A 272 17.95 -13.47 -0.69
C ASN A 272 17.99 -13.15 0.81
N ALA A 273 18.96 -12.36 1.25
CA ALA A 273 19.06 -11.95 2.66
C ALA A 273 17.80 -11.18 3.13
N ILE A 274 17.25 -10.32 2.27
CA ILE A 274 16.04 -9.54 2.59
C ILE A 274 14.80 -10.44 2.64
N ILE A 275 14.65 -11.35 1.67
CA ILE A 275 13.50 -12.27 1.63
C ILE A 275 13.54 -13.18 2.87
N GLN A 276 14.68 -13.80 3.15
CA GLN A 276 14.85 -14.63 4.36
C GLN A 276 14.56 -13.86 5.64
N ARG A 277 14.99 -12.59 5.73
CA ARG A 277 14.69 -11.74 6.87
C ARG A 277 13.19 -11.46 6.99
N ALA A 278 12.52 -11.15 5.88
CA ALA A 278 11.08 -10.92 5.87
C ALA A 278 10.29 -12.16 6.30
N SER A 279 10.71 -13.35 5.87
CA SER A 279 10.12 -14.61 6.31
C SER A 279 10.37 -14.86 7.81
N ARG A 280 11.59 -14.63 8.32
CA ARG A 280 11.91 -14.78 9.76
C ARG A 280 11.15 -13.81 10.66
N GLU A 281 10.94 -12.57 10.20
CA GLU A 281 10.18 -11.56 10.92
C GLU A 281 8.66 -11.72 10.75
N ASN A 282 8.19 -12.70 9.95
CA ASN A 282 6.79 -12.93 9.60
C ASN A 282 6.10 -11.68 9.02
N VAL A 283 6.76 -11.01 8.07
CA VAL A 283 6.29 -9.74 7.50
C VAL A 283 6.18 -9.78 5.98
N SER A 284 5.08 -9.26 5.44
CA SER A 284 4.89 -9.14 3.99
C SER A 284 5.92 -8.19 3.36
N LEU A 285 6.30 -8.48 2.11
CA LEU A 285 7.35 -7.80 1.37
C LEU A 285 6.96 -7.66 -0.11
N VAL A 286 7.21 -6.51 -0.71
CA VAL A 286 7.24 -6.36 -2.17
C VAL A 286 8.69 -6.11 -2.60
N MET A 287 9.25 -6.98 -3.42
CA MET A 287 10.56 -6.78 -4.01
C MET A 287 10.44 -6.62 -5.51
N GLU A 288 11.06 -5.59 -6.09
CA GLU A 288 11.05 -5.34 -7.52
C GLU A 288 12.45 -5.19 -8.12
N GLY A 289 12.61 -5.57 -9.39
CA GLY A 289 13.74 -5.16 -10.18
C GLY A 289 14.19 -6.17 -11.23
N ILE A 290 15.16 -5.78 -12.05
CA ILE A 290 15.64 -6.62 -13.15
C ILE A 290 16.45 -7.83 -12.66
N HIS A 291 17.05 -7.76 -11.46
CA HIS A 291 17.85 -8.86 -10.90
C HIS A 291 17.00 -9.94 -10.24
N ILE A 292 15.68 -9.75 -10.13
CA ILE A 292 14.76 -10.80 -9.71
C ILE A 292 14.53 -11.71 -10.90
N HIS A 293 15.44 -12.67 -11.07
CA HIS A 293 15.48 -13.58 -12.21
C HIS A 293 14.37 -14.66 -12.09
N PRO A 294 13.70 -15.05 -13.18
CA PRO A 294 12.66 -16.09 -13.17
C PRO A 294 13.06 -17.39 -12.45
N ALA A 295 14.20 -18.00 -12.83
CA ALA A 295 14.68 -19.20 -12.14
C ALA A 295 14.84 -19.02 -10.62
N ARG A 296 15.28 -17.83 -10.18
CA ARG A 296 15.46 -17.53 -8.75
C ARG A 296 14.13 -17.31 -8.04
N MET A 297 13.18 -16.65 -8.70
CA MET A 297 11.82 -16.52 -8.18
C MET A 297 11.22 -17.89 -7.88
N ARG A 298 11.39 -18.85 -8.80
CA ARG A 298 10.90 -20.21 -8.63
C ARG A 298 11.55 -20.91 -7.44
N GLU A 299 12.88 -20.87 -7.34
CA GLU A 299 13.61 -21.43 -6.19
C GLU A 299 13.07 -20.85 -4.86
N ILE A 300 12.88 -19.52 -4.80
CA ILE A 300 12.33 -18.86 -3.61
C ILE A 300 10.90 -19.32 -3.31
N THR A 301 10.07 -19.51 -4.33
CA THR A 301 8.70 -20.01 -4.17
C THR A 301 8.67 -21.46 -3.67
N GLU A 302 9.59 -22.31 -4.13
CA GLU A 302 9.67 -23.72 -3.73
C GLU A 302 10.27 -23.91 -2.32
N ASP A 303 11.22 -23.04 -1.92
CA ASP A 303 11.91 -23.12 -0.62
C ASP A 303 11.17 -22.40 0.53
N SER A 304 10.14 -21.60 0.24
CA SER A 304 9.45 -20.79 1.24
C SER A 304 8.24 -21.50 1.85
N ASP A 305 8.16 -21.50 3.19
CA ASP A 305 6.96 -21.93 3.92
C ASP A 305 5.80 -20.90 3.84
N GLY A 306 6.04 -19.72 3.26
CA GLY A 306 5.09 -18.61 3.12
C GLY A 306 4.50 -18.48 1.71
N ILE A 307 3.65 -17.47 1.49
CA ILE A 307 3.11 -17.20 0.15
C ILE A 307 4.09 -16.33 -0.63
N VAL A 308 4.65 -16.88 -1.69
CA VAL A 308 5.49 -16.15 -2.64
C VAL A 308 4.76 -16.04 -3.97
N VAL A 309 4.54 -14.82 -4.44
CA VAL A 309 3.90 -14.55 -5.74
C VAL A 309 4.91 -13.96 -6.71
N PRO A 310 5.44 -14.75 -7.65
CA PRO A 310 6.34 -14.27 -8.68
C PRO A 310 5.58 -13.69 -9.87
N LEU A 311 6.00 -12.53 -10.36
CA LEU A 311 5.36 -11.80 -11.47
C LEU A 311 6.42 -11.18 -12.37
N MET A 312 6.18 -11.22 -13.69
CA MET A 312 7.06 -10.62 -14.68
C MET A 312 6.35 -9.50 -15.45
N LEU A 313 6.83 -8.26 -15.32
CA LEU A 313 6.26 -7.12 -16.04
C LEU A 313 6.97 -6.87 -17.36
N ALA A 314 6.17 -6.74 -18.42
CA ALA A 314 6.63 -6.58 -19.79
C ALA A 314 6.04 -5.34 -20.47
N VAL A 315 6.76 -4.75 -21.42
CA VAL A 315 6.19 -3.84 -22.42
C VAL A 315 6.45 -4.43 -23.79
N ILE A 316 5.39 -4.98 -24.40
CA ILE A 316 5.49 -5.83 -25.60
C ILE A 316 5.83 -5.03 -26.86
N LYS A 317 5.44 -3.76 -26.91
CA LYS A 317 5.68 -2.91 -28.06
C LYS A 317 7.03 -2.19 -27.93
N HIS A 318 7.96 -2.52 -28.82
CA HIS A 318 9.29 -1.90 -28.92
C HIS A 318 9.23 -0.36 -28.95
N LYS A 319 8.26 0.22 -29.67
CA LYS A 319 8.06 1.67 -29.73
C LYS A 319 7.66 2.27 -28.37
N ASP A 320 6.84 1.56 -27.60
CA ASP A 320 6.30 2.07 -26.34
C ASP A 320 7.32 1.96 -25.21
N LEU A 321 8.11 0.88 -25.15
CA LEU A 321 9.23 0.80 -24.23
C LEU A 321 10.25 1.92 -24.51
N ARG A 322 10.53 2.19 -25.79
CA ARG A 322 11.41 3.29 -26.19
C ARG A 322 10.89 4.65 -25.73
N LYS A 323 9.59 4.91 -25.91
CA LYS A 323 8.94 6.14 -25.39
C LYS A 323 9.03 6.24 -23.87
N ARG A 324 8.80 5.15 -23.13
CA ARG A 324 8.90 5.13 -21.66
C ARG A 324 10.31 5.44 -21.16
N ILE A 325 11.34 4.93 -21.82
CA ILE A 325 12.74 5.25 -21.51
C ILE A 325 13.05 6.72 -21.77
N ILE A 326 12.46 7.32 -22.81
CA ILE A 326 12.59 8.76 -23.10
C ILE A 326 11.88 9.59 -22.03
N GLY A 327 10.62 9.26 -21.71
CA GLY A 327 9.80 9.96 -20.72
C GLY A 327 10.36 9.92 -19.31
N ARG A 328 11.05 8.84 -18.91
CA ARG A 328 11.80 8.81 -17.63
C ARG A 328 12.94 9.84 -17.55
N GLY A 329 13.37 10.41 -18.68
CA GLY A 329 14.46 11.39 -18.75
C GLY A 329 14.04 12.85 -18.69
N THR A 330 12.73 13.16 -18.68
CA THR A 330 12.25 14.54 -18.63
C THR A 330 12.26 15.12 -17.20
N ASP A 331 12.02 14.30 -16.18
CA ASP A 331 11.99 14.75 -14.78
C ASP A 331 13.37 14.68 -14.08
N SER A 332 14.36 14.00 -14.68
CA SER A 332 15.76 14.11 -14.26
C SER A 332 16.76 13.81 -15.39
N VAL A 333 17.55 14.84 -15.74
CA VAL A 333 18.79 14.80 -16.55
C VAL A 333 18.66 14.17 -17.95
N HIS A 334 18.43 15.02 -18.95
CA HIS A 334 18.47 14.72 -20.41
C HIS A 334 19.69 13.86 -20.88
N ARG A 335 20.75 13.81 -20.07
CA ARG A 335 21.97 13.01 -20.32
C ARG A 335 21.78 11.49 -20.06
N ARG A 336 20.89 11.08 -19.14
CA ARG A 336 20.61 9.66 -18.83
C ARG A 336 19.77 9.00 -19.92
N ALA A 337 18.68 9.62 -20.36
CA ALA A 337 17.85 9.07 -21.44
C ALA A 337 18.64 8.82 -22.75
N LYS A 338 19.51 9.77 -23.14
CA LYS A 338 20.40 9.59 -24.30
C LYS A 338 21.33 8.38 -24.15
N ARG A 339 21.82 8.09 -22.94
CA ARG A 339 22.67 6.92 -22.66
C ARG A 339 21.90 5.62 -22.78
N TYR A 340 20.66 5.56 -22.27
CA TYR A 340 19.82 4.37 -22.35
C TYR A 340 19.38 4.08 -23.78
N LEU A 341 19.07 5.11 -24.56
CA LEU A 341 18.72 4.96 -25.98
C LEU A 341 19.86 4.38 -26.82
N LYS A 342 21.13 4.67 -26.48
CA LYS A 342 22.28 4.06 -27.16
C LYS A 342 22.39 2.55 -26.93
N SER A 343 21.85 2.06 -25.82
CA SER A 343 21.84 0.65 -25.44
C SER A 343 20.44 0.04 -25.54
N PHE A 344 19.53 0.64 -26.33
CA PHE A 344 18.15 0.15 -26.41
C PHE A 344 18.07 -1.30 -26.89
N ASP A 345 18.82 -1.66 -27.92
CA ASP A 345 18.89 -3.04 -28.44
C ASP A 345 19.27 -4.04 -27.34
N ALA A 346 20.22 -3.67 -26.45
CA ALA A 346 20.62 -4.51 -25.32
C ALA A 346 19.52 -4.60 -24.24
N ILE A 347 18.80 -3.52 -23.98
CA ILE A 347 17.63 -3.54 -23.07
C ILE A 347 16.53 -4.45 -23.62
N TRP A 348 16.27 -4.37 -24.93
CA TRP A 348 15.29 -5.19 -25.62
C TRP A 348 15.68 -6.67 -25.60
N ALA A 349 16.94 -6.98 -25.89
CA ALA A 349 17.48 -8.34 -25.81
C ALA A 349 17.32 -8.94 -24.40
N LEU A 350 17.65 -8.17 -23.35
CA LEU A 350 17.43 -8.62 -21.97
C LEU A 350 15.96 -8.80 -21.63
N GLN A 351 15.07 -7.95 -22.16
CA GLN A 351 13.64 -8.15 -21.96
C GLN A 351 13.22 -9.49 -22.55
N ASN A 352 13.54 -9.76 -23.82
CA ASN A 352 13.13 -11.01 -24.47
C ASN A 352 13.67 -12.23 -23.71
N PHE A 353 14.96 -12.22 -23.35
CA PHE A 353 15.56 -13.27 -22.54
C PHE A 353 14.78 -13.51 -21.23
N LEU A 354 14.44 -12.45 -20.50
CA LEU A 354 13.69 -12.57 -19.24
C LEU A 354 12.25 -13.06 -19.43
N LEU A 355 11.61 -12.73 -20.56
CA LEU A 355 10.27 -13.23 -20.88
C LEU A 355 10.30 -14.70 -21.28
N ASP A 356 11.31 -15.12 -22.06
CA ASP A 356 11.51 -16.52 -22.42
C ASP A 356 11.78 -17.38 -21.18
N GLU A 357 12.61 -16.89 -20.25
CA GLU A 357 12.85 -17.54 -18.96
C GLU A 357 11.60 -17.58 -18.08
N ALA A 358 10.78 -16.52 -18.08
CA ALA A 358 9.53 -16.49 -17.33
C ALA A 358 8.53 -17.54 -17.83
N ASP A 359 8.38 -17.65 -19.15
CA ASP A 359 7.51 -18.63 -19.81
C ASP A 359 7.95 -20.06 -19.50
N GLN A 360 9.25 -20.37 -19.60
CA GLN A 360 9.80 -21.68 -19.24
C GLN A 360 9.54 -22.07 -17.78
N GLN A 361 9.49 -21.08 -16.88
CA GLN A 361 9.24 -21.30 -15.46
C GLN A 361 7.75 -21.18 -15.08
N ASN A 362 6.84 -20.97 -16.04
CA ASN A 362 5.42 -20.70 -15.83
C ASN A 362 5.15 -19.52 -14.88
N ILE A 363 5.97 -18.48 -14.95
CA ILE A 363 5.76 -17.25 -14.18
C ILE A 363 4.82 -16.33 -14.96
N PRO A 364 3.74 -15.82 -14.35
CA PRO A 364 2.80 -14.91 -15.01
C PRO A 364 3.50 -13.68 -15.61
N ILE A 365 3.32 -13.50 -16.92
CA ILE A 365 3.81 -12.33 -17.65
C ILE A 365 2.68 -11.32 -17.79
N ILE A 366 2.82 -10.17 -17.13
CA ILE A 366 1.83 -9.09 -17.14
C ILE A 366 2.27 -7.99 -18.09
N HIS A 367 1.43 -7.70 -19.08
CA HIS A 367 1.66 -6.63 -20.05
C HIS A 367 1.30 -5.29 -19.45
N ASN A 368 2.28 -4.40 -19.37
CA ASN A 368 2.08 -3.05 -18.88
C ASN A 368 1.79 -2.09 -20.03
N ASP A 369 0.55 -2.06 -20.50
CA ASP A 369 0.08 -1.11 -21.52
C ASP A 369 -0.64 0.10 -20.91
N GLY A 370 -1.34 -0.09 -19.79
CA GLY A 370 -2.00 0.95 -18.99
C GLY A 370 -1.95 0.62 -17.50
N GLN A 371 -1.85 1.63 -16.63
CA GLN A 371 -1.57 1.42 -15.21
C GLN A 371 -2.69 0.64 -14.52
N GLU A 372 -3.94 1.02 -14.73
CA GLU A 372 -5.10 0.41 -14.06
C GLU A 372 -5.28 -1.06 -14.48
N GLU A 373 -5.24 -1.35 -15.79
CA GLU A 373 -5.38 -2.71 -16.29
C GLU A 373 -4.22 -3.59 -15.82
N THR A 374 -3.00 -3.06 -15.78
CA THR A 374 -1.82 -3.80 -15.27
C THR A 374 -2.01 -4.17 -13.81
N ILE A 375 -2.51 -3.24 -12.99
CA ILE A 375 -2.74 -3.51 -11.57
C ILE A 375 -3.83 -4.57 -11.41
N GLU A 376 -4.94 -4.47 -12.15
CA GLU A 376 -5.99 -5.49 -12.13
C GLU A 376 -5.43 -6.88 -12.45
N GLN A 377 -4.65 -7.02 -13.52
CA GLN A 377 -4.03 -8.29 -13.89
C GLN A 377 -3.06 -8.81 -12.83
N VAL A 378 -2.29 -7.93 -12.18
CA VAL A 378 -1.43 -8.31 -11.04
C VAL A 378 -2.26 -8.81 -9.86
N LEU A 379 -3.37 -8.14 -9.53
CA LEU A 379 -4.23 -8.55 -8.43
C LEU A 379 -4.92 -9.89 -8.71
N LEU A 380 -5.33 -10.13 -9.95
CA LEU A 380 -5.86 -11.42 -10.39
C LEU A 380 -4.82 -12.54 -10.25
N ALA A 381 -3.58 -12.30 -10.69
CA ALA A 381 -2.50 -13.27 -10.55
C ALA A 381 -2.16 -13.57 -9.08
N ILE A 382 -2.19 -12.55 -8.20
CA ILE A 382 -2.03 -12.76 -6.75
C ILE A 382 -3.18 -13.59 -6.20
N ASN A 383 -4.42 -13.32 -6.59
CA ASN A 383 -5.57 -14.10 -6.14
C ASN A 383 -5.50 -15.56 -6.60
N GLU A 384 -5.08 -15.79 -7.85
CA GLU A 384 -4.86 -17.13 -8.40
C GLU A 384 -3.77 -17.87 -7.62
N ALA A 385 -2.69 -17.21 -7.21
CA ALA A 385 -1.66 -17.81 -6.36
C ALA A 385 -2.16 -18.17 -4.94
N LEU A 386 -3.15 -17.43 -4.42
CA LEU A 386 -3.76 -17.68 -3.11
C LEU A 386 -4.84 -18.78 -3.15
N SER A 387 -5.56 -18.90 -4.28
CA SER A 387 -6.74 -19.75 -4.42
C SER A 387 -6.52 -21.23 -4.02
N PRO A 388 -5.40 -21.91 -4.38
CA PRO A 388 -5.17 -23.30 -3.99
C PRO A 388 -5.15 -23.57 -2.49
N GLN A 389 -4.73 -22.58 -1.68
CA GLN A 389 -4.61 -22.72 -0.23
C GLN A 389 -5.75 -22.04 0.53
N TYR A 390 -6.31 -20.95 -0.01
CA TYR A 390 -7.28 -20.10 0.69
C TYR A 390 -8.64 -19.99 0.01
N GLY A 391 -8.85 -20.64 -1.14
CA GLY A 391 -10.18 -20.75 -1.76
C GLY A 391 -11.18 -21.36 -0.79
N THR A 392 -12.33 -20.70 -0.61
CA THR A 392 -13.34 -21.09 0.38
C THR A 392 -14.74 -20.67 -0.06
N THR A 393 -15.77 -21.20 0.60
CA THR A 393 -17.17 -20.77 0.42
C THR A 393 -17.57 -19.76 1.49
N GLU A 394 -18.66 -19.04 1.23
CA GLU A 394 -19.24 -18.05 2.13
C GLU A 394 -19.66 -18.71 3.45
N GLU A 395 -20.29 -19.88 3.40
CA GLU A 395 -20.77 -20.62 4.58
C GLU A 395 -19.63 -21.12 5.47
N ALA A 396 -18.51 -21.51 4.85
CA ALA A 396 -17.33 -21.98 5.58
C ALA A 396 -16.58 -20.82 6.26
N LEU A 397 -16.51 -19.65 5.61
CA LEU A 397 -15.75 -18.51 6.13
C LEU A 397 -16.56 -17.63 7.10
N PHE A 398 -17.87 -17.50 6.87
CA PHE A 398 -18.78 -16.66 7.64
C PHE A 398 -19.98 -17.47 8.14
N PRO A 399 -19.79 -18.38 9.11
CA PRO A 399 -20.87 -19.20 9.66
C PRO A 399 -21.94 -18.33 10.34
N GLU A 400 -23.20 -18.77 10.29
CA GLU A 400 -24.35 -18.06 10.88
C GLU A 400 -24.24 -17.83 12.39
#